data_AF-A0A1I4GC96-F1
#
_entry.id   AF-A0A1I4GC96-F1
#
_cell.length_a   1.000
_cell.length_b   1.000
_cell.length_c   1.000
_cell.angle_alpha   90.00
_cell.angle_beta   90.00
_cell.angle_gamma   90.00
#
_symmetry.space_group_name_H-M   'P 1'
#
loop_
_entity.id
_entity.type
_entity.pdbx_description
1 polymer ?
#
loop_
_entity_poly.entity_id
_entity_poly.type
_entity_poly.pdbx_seq_one_letter_code
_entity_poly.pdbx_strand_id
1 'polypeptide(L)'
;MPRSLLARWMDAKGHLVFGGGSGGVPLDTVEARIEDAVRDMGRENPLREDVLRLEYAAGWWLVVVRRGLRGYDPCGLTQLQNALHLGVSLKTYKRRLAEARADVAKTLGRKA
;
A
#
# COMPACT_ATOMS: atom_id res chain seq x y z
N MET A 1 26.59 -0.72 -8.61
CA MET A 1 25.87 -1.27 -7.43
C MET A 1 25.62 -0.12 -6.45
N PRO A 2 24.37 0.16 -6.04
CA PRO A 2 24.11 1.17 -5.02
C PRO A 2 24.74 0.74 -3.67
N ARG A 3 25.49 1.63 -3.02
CA ARG A 3 26.15 1.37 -1.73
C ARG A 3 25.13 1.42 -0.59
N SER A 4 25.21 0.46 0.33
CA SER A 4 24.36 0.44 1.53
C SER A 4 24.60 1.65 2.44
N LEU A 5 23.61 1.99 3.26
CA LEU A 5 23.70 3.10 4.23
C LEU A 5 24.89 2.90 5.19
N LEU A 6 25.12 1.64 5.61
CA LEU A 6 26.24 1.23 6.46
C LEU A 6 27.59 1.50 5.79
N ALA A 7 27.73 1.18 4.49
CA ALA A 7 28.95 1.45 3.75
C ALA A 7 29.24 2.96 3.67
N ARG A 8 28.22 3.78 3.45
CA ARG A 8 28.36 5.24 3.47
C ARG A 8 28.73 5.79 4.84
N TRP A 9 28.21 5.20 5.93
CA TRP A 9 28.56 5.59 7.29
C TRP A 9 30.01 5.23 7.66
N MET A 10 30.46 4.05 7.23
CA MET A 10 31.86 3.62 7.38
C MET A 10 32.83 4.54 6.63
N ASP A 11 32.49 4.92 5.39
CA ASP A 11 33.27 5.84 4.58
C ASP A 11 33.35 7.24 5.22
N ALA A 12 32.23 7.71 5.78
CA ALA A 12 32.14 9.00 6.47
C ALA A 12 32.74 8.99 7.90
N LYS A 13 33.48 7.94 8.27
CA LYS A 13 34.21 7.81 9.55
C LYS A 13 33.31 8.07 10.78
N GLY A 14 32.07 7.61 10.72
CA GLY A 14 31.11 7.77 11.81
C GLY A 14 30.24 9.02 11.74
N HIS A 15 30.49 9.94 10.79
CA HIS A 15 29.65 11.11 10.58
C HIS A 15 28.48 10.79 9.64
N LEU A 16 27.24 11.01 10.11
CA LEU A 16 26.05 10.90 9.27
C LEU A 16 25.86 12.21 8.49
N VAL A 17 26.36 12.24 7.24
CA VAL A 17 26.07 13.33 6.30
C VAL A 17 24.71 13.08 5.67
N PHE A 18 23.65 13.66 6.25
CA PHE A 18 22.31 13.66 5.67
C PHE A 18 22.23 14.66 4.51
N GLY A 19 22.89 14.34 3.40
CA GLY A 19 22.61 14.99 2.13
C GLY A 19 21.24 14.53 1.63
N GLY A 20 20.31 15.48 1.50
CA GLY A 20 18.95 15.24 1.00
C GLY A 20 18.99 14.61 -0.40
N GLY A 21 18.91 13.28 -0.43
CA GLY A 21 18.67 12.52 -1.63
C GLY A 21 17.38 11.76 -1.41
N SER A 22 16.40 11.96 -2.29
CA SER A 22 15.25 11.08 -2.42
C SER A 22 15.78 9.68 -2.72
N GLY A 23 16.03 8.89 -1.68
CA GLY A 23 16.39 7.49 -1.81
C GLY A 23 15.19 6.78 -2.41
N GLY A 24 15.17 6.63 -3.73
CA GLY A 24 14.24 5.75 -4.39
C GLY A 24 14.34 4.39 -3.72
N VAL A 25 13.20 3.87 -3.26
CA VAL A 25 13.10 2.52 -2.72
C VAL A 25 13.71 1.58 -3.76
N PRO A 26 14.59 0.63 -3.37
CA PRO A 26 15.13 -0.33 -4.32
C PRO A 26 13.98 -0.97 -5.11
N LEU A 27 14.08 -0.98 -6.44
CA LEU A 27 13.01 -1.47 -7.33
C LEU A 27 12.65 -2.95 -7.13
N ASP A 28 13.48 -3.71 -6.41
CA ASP A 28 13.32 -5.15 -6.15
C ASP A 28 13.09 -5.45 -4.67
N THR A 29 12.29 -4.63 -3.98
CA THR A 29 11.79 -5.00 -2.64
C THR A 29 10.42 -5.67 -2.70
N VAL A 30 10.08 -6.41 -1.65
CA VAL A 30 8.76 -7.03 -1.50
C VAL A 30 7.66 -5.97 -1.49
N GLU A 31 7.92 -4.79 -0.90
CA GLU A 31 6.98 -3.67 -0.87
C GLU A 31 6.71 -3.12 -2.27
N ALA A 32 7.76 -2.99 -3.12
CA ALA A 32 7.59 -2.58 -4.52
C ALA A 32 6.72 -3.58 -5.29
N ARG A 33 6.98 -4.88 -5.11
CA ARG A 33 6.16 -5.96 -5.72
C ARG A 33 4.71 -5.95 -5.24
N ILE A 34 4.47 -5.65 -3.95
CA ILE A 34 3.11 -5.49 -3.41
C ILE A 34 2.44 -4.28 -4.07
N GLU A 35 3.10 -3.13 -4.11
CA GLU A 35 2.53 -1.91 -4.68
C GLU A 35 2.22 -2.08 -6.18
N ASP A 36 3.07 -2.75 -6.94
CA ASP A 36 2.79 -3.09 -8.34
C ASP A 36 1.59 -4.03 -8.48
N ALA A 37 1.51 -5.09 -7.66
CA ALA A 37 0.35 -5.99 -7.65
C ALA A 37 -0.96 -5.24 -7.32
N VAL A 38 -0.92 -4.33 -6.35
CA VAL A 38 -2.06 -3.52 -5.94
C VAL A 38 -2.48 -2.54 -7.04
N ARG A 39 -1.51 -1.93 -7.72
CA ARG A 39 -1.75 -1.02 -8.83
C ARG A 39 -2.35 -1.74 -10.04
N ASP A 40 -1.82 -2.89 -10.42
CA ASP A 40 -2.33 -3.69 -11.54
C ASP A 40 -3.75 -4.19 -11.28
N MET A 41 -4.02 -4.69 -10.08
CA MET A 41 -5.37 -5.02 -9.62
C MET A 41 -6.32 -3.81 -9.70
N GLY A 42 -5.85 -2.61 -9.36
CA GLY A 42 -6.63 -1.38 -9.43
C GLY A 42 -6.97 -0.95 -10.86
N ARG A 43 -6.11 -1.27 -11.85
CA ARG A 43 -6.38 -1.02 -13.28
C ARG A 43 -7.56 -1.86 -13.78
N GLU A 44 -7.69 -3.09 -13.30
CA GLU A 44 -8.82 -3.97 -13.64
C GLU A 44 -10.07 -3.65 -12.81
N ASN A 45 -9.90 -3.42 -11.51
CA ASN A 45 -10.99 -3.17 -10.57
C ASN A 45 -10.60 -2.14 -9.51
N PRO A 46 -10.91 -0.84 -9.73
CA PRO A 46 -10.54 0.23 -8.80
C PRO A 46 -11.09 0.03 -7.38
N LEU A 47 -12.28 -0.57 -7.24
CA LEU A 47 -12.88 -0.85 -5.93
C LEU A 47 -12.06 -1.87 -5.13
N ARG A 48 -11.44 -2.84 -5.80
CA ARG A 48 -10.63 -3.87 -5.13
C ARG A 48 -9.35 -3.27 -4.53
N GLU A 49 -8.70 -2.39 -5.29
CA GLU A 49 -7.58 -1.58 -4.80
C GLU A 49 -8.01 -0.71 -3.60
N ASP A 50 -9.11 0.03 -3.74
CA ASP A 50 -9.59 0.93 -2.69
C ASP A 50 -9.88 0.20 -1.38
N VAL A 51 -10.57 -0.94 -1.44
CA VAL A 51 -10.85 -1.77 -0.27
C VAL A 51 -9.57 -2.20 0.44
N LEU A 52 -8.57 -2.66 -0.31
CA LEU A 52 -7.30 -3.10 0.27
C LEU A 52 -6.53 -1.94 0.92
N ARG A 53 -6.45 -0.79 0.24
CA ARG A 53 -5.76 0.40 0.75
C ARG A 53 -6.41 0.96 2.02
N LEU A 54 -7.75 0.96 2.10
CA LEU A 54 -8.46 1.40 3.29
C LEU A 54 -8.32 0.40 4.45
N GLU A 55 -8.43 -0.90 4.19
CA GLU A 55 -8.31 -1.95 5.22
C GLU A 55 -6.96 -1.89 5.95
N TYR A 56 -5.88 -1.69 5.21
CA TYR A 56 -4.52 -1.69 5.75
C TYR A 56 -3.95 -0.29 6.01
N ALA A 57 -4.77 0.75 5.83
CA ALA A 57 -4.35 2.15 5.91
C ALA A 57 -3.09 2.45 5.06
N ALA A 58 -2.92 1.75 3.92
CA ALA A 58 -1.75 1.84 3.05
C ALA A 58 -2.12 2.62 1.78
N GLY A 59 -1.64 3.86 1.66
CA GLY A 59 -2.03 4.73 0.55
C GLY A 59 -3.50 5.18 0.60
N TRP A 60 -4.12 5.16 1.78
CA TRP A 60 -5.53 5.54 1.98
C TRP A 60 -5.84 6.96 1.50
N TRP A 61 -4.87 7.89 1.58
CA TRP A 61 -5.03 9.26 1.08
C TRP A 61 -5.32 9.30 -0.42
N LEU A 62 -4.79 8.35 -1.21
CA LEU A 62 -5.08 8.23 -2.64
C LEU A 62 -6.55 7.89 -2.87
N VAL A 63 -7.10 6.97 -2.06
CA VAL A 63 -8.52 6.59 -2.11
C VAL A 63 -9.40 7.77 -1.72
N VAL A 64 -9.03 8.48 -0.65
CA VAL A 64 -9.74 9.65 -0.15
C VAL A 64 -9.81 10.75 -1.20
N VAL A 65 -8.70 11.09 -1.84
CA VAL A 65 -8.65 12.08 -2.91
C VAL A 65 -9.44 11.61 -4.12
N ARG A 66 -9.22 10.37 -4.58
CA ARG A 66 -9.89 9.79 -5.76
C ARG A 66 -11.41 9.71 -5.61
N ARG A 67 -11.90 9.41 -4.40
CA ARG A 67 -13.34 9.27 -4.13
C ARG A 67 -13.97 10.51 -3.49
N GLY A 68 -13.20 11.55 -3.22
CA GLY A 68 -13.69 12.78 -2.58
C GLY A 68 -14.20 12.56 -1.15
N LEU A 69 -13.63 11.63 -0.40
CA LEU A 69 -14.03 11.36 0.98
C LEU A 69 -13.64 12.55 1.87
N ARG A 70 -14.57 13.06 2.67
CA ARG A 70 -14.31 14.18 3.60
C ARG A 70 -14.27 13.67 5.03
N GLY A 71 -13.29 14.12 5.81
CA GLY A 71 -13.15 13.75 7.22
C GLY A 71 -12.85 12.26 7.44
N TYR A 72 -12.31 11.57 6.44
CA TYR A 72 -11.87 10.19 6.60
C TYR A 72 -10.62 10.15 7.48
N ASP A 73 -10.72 9.49 8.62
CA ASP A 73 -9.59 9.16 9.49
C ASP A 73 -9.41 7.63 9.49
N PRO A 74 -8.26 7.09 9.04
CA PRO A 74 -8.02 5.65 9.04
C PRO A 74 -7.97 5.03 10.45
N CYS A 75 -7.84 5.83 11.52
CA CYS A 75 -7.69 5.32 12.87
C CYS A 75 -8.99 4.67 13.39
N GLY A 76 -8.92 3.37 13.68
CA GLY A 76 -9.99 2.67 14.39
C GLY A 76 -11.27 2.44 13.57
N LEU A 77 -11.24 2.63 12.24
CA LEU A 77 -12.39 2.33 11.40
C LEU A 77 -12.63 0.83 11.29
N THR A 78 -13.89 0.46 11.44
CA THR A 78 -14.38 -0.89 11.21
C THR A 78 -14.56 -1.15 9.70
N GLN A 79 -14.55 -2.42 9.31
CA GLN A 79 -14.85 -2.83 7.94
C GLN A 79 -16.24 -2.33 7.46
N LEU A 80 -17.21 -2.21 8.38
CA LEU A 80 -18.52 -1.65 8.05
C LEU A 80 -18.43 -0.16 7.72
N GLN A 81 -17.68 0.61 8.51
CA GLN A 81 -17.46 2.03 8.22
C GLN A 81 -16.70 2.21 6.90
N ASN A 82 -15.66 1.41 6.63
CA ASN A 82 -14.97 1.45 5.34
C ASN A 82 -15.90 1.10 4.17
N ALA A 83 -16.76 0.10 4.33
CA ALA A 83 -17.77 -0.26 3.34
C ALA A 83 -18.75 0.90 3.07
N LEU A 84 -19.19 1.59 4.13
CA LEU A 84 -20.07 2.77 4.02
C LEU A 84 -19.38 3.93 3.30
N HIS A 85 -18.12 4.25 3.64
CA HIS A 85 -17.34 5.28 2.93
C HIS A 85 -17.16 4.96 1.44
N LEU A 86 -17.03 3.68 1.09
CA LEU A 86 -16.91 3.22 -0.29
C LEU A 86 -18.27 3.08 -1.02
N GLY A 87 -19.40 3.27 -0.32
CA GLY A 87 -20.74 3.13 -0.89
C GLY A 87 -21.11 1.69 -1.25
N VAL A 88 -20.58 0.69 -0.54
CA VAL A 88 -20.80 -0.74 -0.83
C VAL A 88 -21.33 -1.50 0.39
N SER A 89 -21.99 -2.63 0.16
CA SER A 89 -22.39 -3.52 1.26
C SER A 89 -21.18 -4.15 1.95
N LEU A 90 -21.32 -4.46 3.25
CA LEU A 90 -20.28 -5.18 4.00
C LEU A 90 -19.92 -6.53 3.36
N LYS A 91 -20.90 -7.23 2.77
CA LYS A 91 -20.68 -8.48 2.03
C LYS A 91 -19.78 -8.26 0.82
N THR A 92 -20.06 -7.21 0.04
CA THR A 92 -19.23 -6.84 -1.12
C THR A 92 -17.83 -6.45 -0.67
N TYR A 93 -17.70 -5.63 0.38
CA TYR A 93 -16.41 -5.22 0.94
C TYR A 93 -15.55 -6.44 1.31
N LYS A 94 -16.10 -7.35 2.13
CA LYS A 94 -15.38 -8.57 2.56
C LYS A 94 -14.98 -9.46 1.38
N ARG A 95 -15.87 -9.62 0.39
CA ARG A 95 -15.56 -10.38 -0.82
C ARG A 95 -14.40 -9.76 -1.61
N ARG A 96 -14.45 -8.44 -1.86
CA ARG A 96 -13.39 -7.73 -2.57
C ARG A 96 -12.07 -7.75 -1.80
N LEU A 97 -12.12 -7.65 -0.47
CA LEU A 97 -10.94 -7.75 0.37
C LEU A 97 -10.29 -9.15 0.27
N ALA A 98 -11.11 -10.21 0.30
CA ALA A 98 -10.60 -11.58 0.13
C ALA A 98 -9.97 -11.79 -1.25
N GLU A 99 -10.64 -11.33 -2.31
CA GLU A 99 -10.10 -11.34 -3.68
C GLU A 99 -8.76 -10.58 -3.75
N ALA A 100 -8.68 -9.38 -3.17
CA ALA A 100 -7.47 -8.56 -3.16
C ALA A 100 -6.29 -9.24 -2.46
N ARG A 101 -6.54 -9.87 -1.30
CA ARG A 101 -5.53 -10.62 -0.56
C ARG A 101 -5.02 -11.81 -1.36
N ALA A 102 -5.93 -12.53 -2.04
CA ALA A 102 -5.57 -13.67 -2.88
C ALA A 102 -4.69 -13.24 -4.07
N ASP A 103 -5.00 -12.11 -4.71
CA ASP A 103 -4.21 -11.56 -5.82
C ASP A 103 -2.79 -11.19 -5.36
N VAL A 104 -2.67 -10.47 -4.23
CA VAL A 104 -1.35 -10.10 -3.68
C VAL A 104 -0.57 -11.34 -3.27
N ALA A 105 -1.20 -12.33 -2.62
CA ALA A 105 -0.54 -13.58 -2.23
C ALA A 105 -0.01 -14.35 -3.45
N LYS A 106 -0.83 -14.44 -4.51
CA LYS A 106 -0.46 -15.07 -5.79
C LYS A 106 0.75 -14.38 -6.42
N THR A 107 0.78 -13.05 -6.49
CA THR A 107 1.90 -12.30 -7.07
C THR A 107 3.20 -12.45 -6.26
N LEU A 108 3.09 -12.63 -4.95
CA LEU A 108 4.24 -12.90 -4.08
C LEU A 108 4.68 -14.38 -4.08
N GLY A 109 3.95 -15.28 -4.76
CA GLY A 109 4.22 -16.71 -4.75
C GLY A 109 3.94 -17.39 -3.40
N ARG A 110 3.12 -16.77 -2.54
CA ARG A 110 2.68 -17.36 -1.28
C ARG A 110 1.35 -18.08 -1.50
N LYS A 111 1.17 -19.25 -0.85
CA LYS A 111 -0.15 -19.88 -0.77
C LYS A 111 -1.08 -18.96 0.05
N ALA A 112 -2.24 -18.66 -0.53
CA ALA A 112 -3.27 -17.79 0.05
C ALA A 112 -3.88 -18.36 1.32
#